data_AF-A0A355AEK5-F1
#
_entry.id   AF-A0A355AEK5-F1
#
_cell.length_a   1.000
_cell.length_b   1.000
_cell.length_c   1.000
_cell.angle_alpha   90.00
_cell.angle_beta   90.00
_cell.angle_gamma   90.00
#
_symmetry.space_group_name_H-M   'P 1'
#
loop_
_entity.id
_entity.type
_entity.pdbx_description
1 polymer ?
#
loop_
_entity_poly.entity_id
_entity_poly.type
_entity_poly.pdbx_seq_one_letter_code
_entity_poly.pdbx_strand_id
1 'polypeptide(L)' 'MKLPKILIIFISLFFISITISAQSRKVEGSLNEGSIQEQFDYLFKISPKWQDYRSIKVNKLFKFRNNVYDSLKLGRKK' A
#
# COMPACT_ATOMS: atom_id res chain seq x y z
N MET A 1 -43.52 -23.30 -6.12
CA MET A 1 -43.00 -22.33 -5.12
C MET A 1 -41.49 -22.44 -4.81
N LYS A 2 -40.71 -23.30 -5.48
CA LYS A 2 -39.27 -23.52 -5.17
C LYS A 2 -38.31 -22.71 -6.05
N LEU A 3 -38.70 -22.42 -7.29
CA LEU A 3 -37.95 -21.61 -8.26
C LEU A 3 -37.56 -20.20 -7.77
N PRO A 4 -38.47 -19.37 -7.20
CA PRO A 4 -38.08 -18.03 -6.74
C PRO A 4 -37.11 -18.07 -5.54
N LYS A 5 -37.19 -19.12 -4.70
CA LYS A 5 -36.26 -19.30 -3.57
C LYS A 5 -34.84 -19.63 -4.02
N ILE A 6 -34.71 -20.46 -5.07
CA ILE A 6 -33.40 -20.80 -5.66
C ILE A 6 -32.75 -19.56 -6.29
N LEU A 7 -33.55 -18.72 -6.98
CA LEU A 7 -33.07 -17.48 -7.58
C LEU A 7 -32.53 -16.49 -6.53
N ILE A 8 -33.23 -16.35 -5.40
CA ILE A 8 -32.81 -15.48 -4.29
C ILE A 8 -31.50 -15.96 -3.67
N ILE A 9 -31.32 -17.28 -3.49
CA ILE A 9 -30.08 -17.85 -2.97
C ILE A 9 -28.91 -17.58 -3.93
N PHE A 10 -29.15 -17.73 -5.24
CA PHE A 10 -28.13 -17.51 -6.25
C PHE A 10 -27.68 -16.04 -6.32
N ILE A 11 -28.62 -15.10 -6.21
CA ILE A 11 -28.34 -13.67 -6.16
C ILE A 11 -27.54 -13.31 -4.89
N SER A 12 -27.88 -13.88 -3.73
CA SER A 12 -27.16 -13.65 -2.48
C SER A 12 -25.70 -14.12 -2.55
N LEU A 13 -25.45 -15.28 -3.16
CA LEU A 13 -24.09 -15.80 -3.38
C LEU A 13 -23.26 -14.91 -4.32
N PHE A 14 -23.88 -14.32 -5.35
CA PHE A 14 -23.20 -13.42 -6.28
C PHE A 14 -22.70 -12.13 -5.60
N PHE A 15 -23.47 -11.57 -4.65
CA PHE A 15 -23.04 -10.37 -3.92
C PHE A 15 -21.87 -10.63 -2.96
N ILE A 16 -21.73 -11.85 -2.42
CA ILE A 16 -20.60 -12.21 -1.56
C ILE A 16 -19.28 -12.17 -2.34
N SER A 17 -19.27 -12.61 -3.61
CA SER A 17 -18.07 -12.64 -4.46
C SER A 17 -17.48 -11.25 -4.76
N ILE A 18 -18.31 -10.20 -4.79
CA ILE A 18 -17.86 -8.82 -5.10
C ILE A 18 -17.02 -8.25 -3.95
N THR A 19 -17.26 -8.67 -2.70
CA THR A 19 -16.53 -8.13 -1.52
C THR A 19 -15.09 -8.64 -1.40
N ILE A 20 -14.75 -9.77 -2.04
CA ILE A 20 -13.43 -10.40 -1.90
C ILE A 20 -12.39 -9.75 -2.84
N SER A 21 -12.80 -9.12 -3.95
CA SER A 21 -11.87 -8.56 -4.96
C SER A 21 -11.39 -7.12 -4.70
N ALA A 22 -11.77 -6.48 -3.58
CA ALA A 22 -11.42 -5.08 -3.32
C ALA A 22 -10.02 -4.86 -2.69
N GLN A 23 -9.27 -5.91 -2.35
CA GLN A 23 -8.05 -5.81 -1.53
C GLN A 23 -6.71 -5.92 -2.29
N SER A 24 -6.68 -5.79 -3.63
CA SER A 24 -5.44 -5.94 -4.41
C SER A 24 -4.89 -4.63 -4.97
N ARG A 25 -4.92 -3.53 -4.20
CA ARG A 25 -4.00 -2.41 -4.51
C ARG A 25 -2.59 -2.82 -4.12
N LYS A 26 -1.90 -3.58 -4.99
CA LYS A 26 -0.43 -3.69 -4.94
C LYS A 26 0.11 -2.26 -5.00
N VAL A 27 0.61 -1.79 -3.88
CA VAL A 27 1.39 -0.56 -3.91
C VAL A 27 2.73 -0.95 -4.52
N GLU A 28 2.92 -0.65 -5.80
CA GLU A 28 4.24 -0.73 -6.43
C GLU A 28 5.19 0.21 -5.71
N GLY A 29 6.35 -0.32 -5.28
CA GLY A 29 7.36 0.35 -4.46
C GLY A 29 7.55 -0.31 -3.08
N SER A 30 8.72 -0.11 -2.49
CA SER A 30 9.11 -0.69 -1.19
C SER A 30 10.18 0.18 -0.53
N LEU A 31 10.27 0.12 0.81
CA LEU A 31 11.36 0.76 1.57
C LEU A 31 12.62 -0.11 1.67
N ASN A 32 12.62 -1.28 1.04
CA ASN A 32 13.74 -2.22 1.10
C ASN A 32 14.49 -2.33 -0.24
N GLU A 33 14.02 -1.68 -1.29
CA GLU A 33 14.61 -1.74 -2.63
C GLU A 33 14.46 -0.39 -3.36
N GLY A 34 15.11 -0.28 -4.52
CA GLY A 34 15.11 0.94 -5.33
C GLY A 34 15.99 2.05 -4.77
N SER A 35 16.02 3.15 -5.52
CA SER A 35 16.69 4.41 -5.18
C SER A 35 16.01 5.12 -4.00
N ILE A 36 16.72 6.05 -3.37
CA ILE A 36 16.14 6.91 -2.32
C ILE A 36 14.92 7.69 -2.83
N GLN A 37 14.93 8.11 -4.10
CA GLN A 37 13.79 8.79 -4.70
C GLN A 37 12.56 7.89 -4.79
N GLU A 38 12.71 6.66 -5.31
CA GLU A 38 11.61 5.70 -5.41
C GLU A 38 11.05 5.32 -4.03
N GLN A 39 11.92 5.21 -3.02
CA GLN A 39 11.51 4.95 -1.64
C GLN A 39 10.73 6.13 -1.03
N PHE A 40 11.12 7.37 -1.34
CA PHE A 40 10.37 8.58 -0.95
C PHE A 40 9.00 8.61 -1.62
N ASP A 41 8.96 8.38 -2.94
CA ASP A 41 7.72 8.38 -3.72
C ASP A 41 6.74 7.32 -3.21
N TYR A 42 7.25 6.13 -2.88
CA TYR A 42 6.48 5.08 -2.21
C TYR A 42 5.92 5.55 -0.88
N LEU A 43 6.75 6.14 -0.01
CA LEU A 43 6.34 6.68 1.29
C LEU A 43 5.26 7.76 1.14
N PHE A 44 5.42 8.67 0.18
CA PHE A 44 4.47 9.74 -0.09
C PHE A 44 3.14 9.18 -0.61
N LYS A 45 3.19 8.21 -1.52
CA LYS A 45 2.02 7.55 -2.14
C LYS A 45 1.15 6.81 -1.11
N ILE A 46 1.76 6.12 -0.15
CA ILE A 46 1.02 5.32 0.85
C ILE A 46 0.57 6.12 2.08
N SER A 47 1.06 7.35 2.25
CA SER A 47 0.79 8.13 3.45
C SER A 47 -0.57 8.84 3.35
N PRO A 48 -1.48 8.61 4.32
CA PRO A 48 -2.78 9.28 4.35
C PRO A 48 -2.61 10.80 4.32
N LYS A 49 -3.37 11.47 3.44
CA LYS A 49 -3.41 12.94 3.35
C LYS A 49 -4.42 13.49 4.36
N TRP A 50 -4.01 14.53 5.09
CA TRP A 50 -4.86 15.32 5.96
C TRP A 50 -4.58 16.80 5.69
N GLN A 51 -5.53 17.50 5.08
CA GLN A 51 -5.35 18.88 4.61
C GLN A 51 -4.07 19.00 3.77
N ASP A 52 -3.11 19.83 4.19
CA ASP A 52 -1.83 20.07 3.51
C ASP A 52 -0.70 19.18 4.02
N TYR A 53 -1.00 18.18 4.85
CA TYR A 53 -0.02 17.30 5.46
C TYR A 53 -0.28 15.84 5.05
N ARG A 54 0.75 15.01 5.20
CA ARG A 54 0.63 13.55 5.11
C ARG A 54 1.12 12.92 6.39
N SER A 55 0.36 11.96 6.92
CA SER A 55 0.73 11.21 8.11
C SER A 55 1.60 10.02 7.72
N ILE A 56 2.83 9.99 8.24
CA ILE A 56 3.79 8.91 8.02
C ILE A 56 3.96 8.13 9.31
N LYS A 57 3.89 6.78 9.24
CA LYS A 57 4.22 5.94 10.39
C LYS A 57 5.70 6.10 10.75
N VAL A 58 5.97 6.35 12.03
CA VAL A 58 7.32 6.63 12.57
C VAL A 58 8.34 5.56 12.17
N ASN A 59 7.96 4.27 12.21
CA ASN A 59 8.84 3.17 11.81
C ASN A 59 9.28 3.27 10.33
N LYS A 60 8.38 3.65 9.42
CA LYS A 60 8.67 3.84 7.99
C LYS A 60 9.57 5.06 7.77
N LEU A 61 9.32 6.15 8.50
CA LEU A 61 10.17 7.33 8.47
C LEU A 61 11.60 7.02 8.90
N PHE A 62 11.77 6.29 10.01
CA PHE A 62 13.10 5.89 10.48
C PHE A 62 13.81 4.92 9.53
N LYS A 63 13.08 3.98 8.92
CA LYS A 63 13.63 3.09 7.91
C LYS A 63 14.17 3.89 6.71
N PHE A 64 13.38 4.83 6.18
CA PHE A 64 13.81 5.70 5.09
C PHE A 64 15.03 6.54 5.46
N ARG A 65 15.03 7.16 6.65
CA ARG A 65 16.19 7.91 7.17
C ARG A 65 17.47 7.06 7.21
N ASN A 66 17.37 5.82 7.68
CA ASN A 66 18.53 4.93 7.74
C ASN A 66 19.04 4.57 6.34
N ASN A 67 18.14 4.28 5.39
CA ASN A 67 18.52 4.02 4.01
C ASN A 67 19.26 5.23 3.39
N VAL A 68 18.79 6.47 3.64
CA VAL A 68 19.49 7.70 3.21
C VAL A 68 20.90 7.77 3.80
N TYR A 69 21.06 7.54 5.11
CA TYR A 69 22.38 7.55 5.74
C TYR A 69 23.31 6.48 5.19
N ASP A 70 22.79 5.29 4.89
CA ASP A 70 23.58 4.21 4.31
C ASP A 70 24.02 4.55 2.88
N SER A 71 23.14 5.15 2.06
CA SER A 71 23.50 5.65 0.74
C SER A 71 24.59 6.73 0.81
N LEU A 72 24.51 7.67 1.75
CA LEU A 72 25.54 8.71 1.95
C LEU A 72 26.88 8.11 2.40
N LYS A 73 26.86 7.14 3.32
CA LYS A 73 28.07 6.43 3.77
C LYS A 73 28.73 5.66 2.62
N LEU A 74 27.94 5.02 1.77
CA LEU A 74 28.44 4.34 0.57
C LEU A 74 29.08 5.34 -0.40
N GLY A 75 28.47 6.50 -0.60
CA GLY A 75 29.04 7.57 -1.42
C GLY A 75 30.36 8.10 -0.88
N ARG A 76 30.51 8.23 0.45
CA ARG A 76 31.74 8.72 1.10
C ARG A 76 32.90 7.73 1.10
N LYS A 77 32.63 6.43 0.94
CA LYS A 77 33.67 5.39 0.88
C LYS A 77 34.30 5.24 -0.51
N LYS A 78 33.76 5.92 -1.52
CA LYS A 78 34.33 6.02 -2.87
C LYS A 78 35.23 7.25 -2.95
#